data_AF-A0A8J7PZ87-F1
#
_entry.id   AF-A0A8J7PZ87-F1
#
_cell.length_a   1.000
_cell.length_b   1.000
_cell.length_c   1.000
_cell.angle_alpha   90.00
_cell.angle_beta   90.00
_cell.angle_gamma   90.00
#
_symmetry.space_group_name_H-M   'P 1'
#
loop_
_entity.id
_entity.type
_entity.pdbx_description
1 polymer ?
#
loop_
_entity_poly.entity_id
_entity_poly.type
_entity_poly.pdbx_seq_one_letter_code
_entity_poly.pdbx_strand_id
1 'polypeptide(L)' 'MRLHRLELSAFGPYPGREAVDFDALGADGLFLLHGETGAGKTTLLDAVAFALFG' A
#
# COMPACT_ATOMS: atom_id res chain seq x y z
N MET A 1 -6.64 14.42 5.26
CA MET A 1 -6.28 13.63 4.06
C MET A 1 -6.65 12.19 4.32
N ARG A 2 -7.33 11.50 3.38
CA ARG A 2 -7.73 10.08 3.50
C ARG A 2 -7.31 9.34 2.23
N LEU A 3 -6.63 8.21 2.38
CA LEU A 3 -6.30 7.31 1.28
C LEU A 3 -7.52 6.46 0.96
N HIS A 4 -7.89 6.42 -0.33
CA HIS A 4 -9.01 5.62 -0.82
C HIS A 4 -8.51 4.40 -1.59
N ARG A 5 -7.55 4.60 -2.50
CA ARG A 5 -6.99 3.54 -3.34
C ARG A 5 -5.51 3.82 -3.62
N LEU A 6 -4.72 2.75 -3.66
CA LEU A 6 -3.37 2.76 -4.21
C LEU A 6 -3.28 1.68 -5.29
N GLU A 7 -2.73 2.03 -6.44
CA GLU A 7 -2.31 1.08 -7.44
C GLU A 7 -0.83 1.26 -7.72
N LEU A 8 -0.10 0.15 -7.76
CA LEU A 8 1.33 0.14 -8.03
C LEU A 8 1.68 -1.00 -8.98
N SER A 9 2.74 -0.83 -9.75
CA SER A 9 3.27 -1.85 -10.64
C SER A 9 4.77 -1.71 -10.78
N ALA A 10 5.48 -2.84 -10.83
CA ALA A 10 6.93 -2.88 -10.92
C ALA A 10 7.62 -1.99 -9.86
N PHE A 11 7.13 -2.03 -8.62
CA PHE A 11 7.59 -1.18 -7.53
C PHE A 11 8.13 -2.03 -6.37
N GLY A 12 9.46 -2.05 -6.21
CA GLY A 12 10.14 -2.86 -5.20
C GLY A 12 9.81 -4.36 -5.32
N PRO A 13 9.30 -5.01 -4.25
CA PRO A 13 8.96 -6.44 -4.26
C PRO A 13 7.60 -6.75 -4.93
N TYR A 14 6.93 -5.75 -5.53
CA TYR A 14 5.68 -5.90 -6.27
C TYR A 14 5.95 -5.85 -7.79
N PRO A 15 6.28 -6.99 -8.45
CA PRO A 15 6.61 -7.02 -9.87
C PRO A 15 5.38 -6.86 -10.77
N GLY A 16 4.21 -7.27 -10.27
CA GLY A 16 2.93 -7.20 -10.97
C GLY A 16 2.15 -5.94 -10.64
N ARG A 17 0.91 -5.87 -11.12
CA ARG A 17 -0.03 -4.82 -10.73
C ARG A 17 -0.74 -5.22 -9.45
N GLU A 18 -0.58 -4.39 -8.42
CA GLU A 18 -1.25 -4.54 -7.15
C GLU A 18 -2.21 -3.37 -6.93
N ALA A 19 -3.38 -3.66 -6.36
CA ALA A 19 -4.38 -2.66 -6.02
C ALA A 19 -4.80 -2.84 -4.56
N VAL A 20 -4.73 -1.75 -3.79
CA VAL A 20 -5.14 -1.71 -2.39
C VAL A 20 -6.32 -0.75 -2.26
N ASP A 21 -7.45 -1.27 -1.79
CA ASP A 21 -8.64 -0.51 -1.44
C ASP A 21 -8.62 -0.20 0.06
N PHE A 22 -8.33 1.05 0.41
CA PHE A 22 -8.25 1.50 1.79
C PHE A 22 -9.62 1.80 2.39
N ASP A 23 -10.64 2.02 1.56
CA ASP A 23 -12.00 2.17 2.07
C ASP A 23 -12.54 0.84 2.57
N ALA A 24 -12.23 -0.25 1.85
CA ALA A 24 -12.55 -1.60 2.29
C ALA A 24 -11.76 -2.01 3.56
N LEU A 25 -10.45 -1.73 3.59
CA LEU A 25 -9.60 -2.06 4.75
C LEU A 25 -9.91 -1.22 6.00
N GLY A 26 -10.20 0.06 5.80
CA GLY A 26 -10.45 1.03 6.86
C GLY A 26 -11.91 1.12 7.30
N ALA A 27 -12.79 0.23 6.84
CA ALA A 27 -14.21 0.26 7.17
C ALA A 27 -14.47 0.27 8.69
N ASP A 28 -13.66 -0.47 9.46
CA ASP A 28 -13.72 -0.54 10.92
C ASP A 28 -12.77 0.47 11.62
N GLY A 29 -12.20 1.41 10.87
CA GLY A 29 -11.37 2.51 11.39
C GLY A 29 -9.90 2.16 11.68
N LEU A 30 -9.52 0.87 11.64
CA LEU A 30 -8.14 0.43 11.81
C LEU A 30 -7.87 -0.85 11.00
N PHE A 31 -6.72 -0.90 10.32
CA PHE A 31 -6.22 -2.10 9.66
C PHE A 31 -4.75 -2.35 10.01
N LEU A 32 -4.30 -3.59 9.81
CA LEU A 32 -2.94 -4.03 10.10
C LEU A 32 -2.23 -4.49 8.82
N LEU A 33 -1.03 -3.95 8.58
CA LEU A 33 -0.09 -4.49 7.61
C LEU A 33 0.79 -5.55 8.30
N HIS A 34 0.62 -6.82 7.96
CA HIS A 34 1.35 -7.95 8.55
C HIS A 34 2.00 -8.84 7.47
N GLY A 35 3.05 -9.58 7.86
CA GLY A 35 3.81 -10.48 6.99
C GLY A 35 5.29 -10.54 7.36
N GLU A 36 6.04 -11.44 6.73
CA GLU A 36 7.47 -11.63 6.97
C GLU A 36 8.32 -10.40 6.58
N THR A 37 9.52 -10.31 7.15
CA THR A 37 10.51 -9.30 6.72
C THR A 37 10.85 -9.52 5.24
N GLY A 38 10.86 -8.44 4.45
CA GLY A 38 11.08 -8.51 3.01
C GLY A 38 9.79 -8.66 2.18
N ALA A 39 8.64 -8.92 2.80
CA ALA A 39 7.35 -9.07 2.08
C ALA A 39 6.79 -7.75 1.48
N GLY A 40 7.49 -6.61 1.60
CA GLY A 40 7.09 -5.35 0.96
C GLY A 40 6.18 -4.42 1.74
N LYS A 41 5.96 -4.65 3.04
CA LYS A 41 5.12 -3.79 3.91
C LYS A 41 5.59 -2.33 3.92
N THR A 42 6.87 -2.08 4.20
CA THR A 42 7.45 -0.73 4.17
C THR A 42 7.39 -0.15 2.77
N THR A 43 7.69 -0.96 1.76
CA THR A 43 7.61 -0.52 0.35
C THR A 43 6.21 -0.10 -0.07
N LEU A 44 5.15 -0.69 0.49
CA LEU A 44 3.78 -0.24 0.24
C LEU A 44 3.54 1.17 0.83
N LEU A 45 4.10 1.46 2.01
CA LEU A 45 4.04 2.80 2.61
C LEU A 45 4.89 3.80 1.82
N ASP A 46 6.06 3.37 1.31
CA ASP A 46 6.89 4.19 0.43
C ASP A 46 6.17 4.50 -0.89
N ALA A 47 5.41 3.54 -1.44
CA ALA A 47 4.60 3.75 -2.64
C ALA A 47 3.52 4.81 -2.42
N VAL A 48 2.91 4.85 -1.23
CA VAL A 48 1.97 5.93 -0.85
C VAL A 48 2.68 7.28 -0.85
N ALA A 49 3.85 7.37 -0.20
CA ALA A 49 4.61 8.62 -0.15
C ALA A 49 5.04 9.08 -1.54
N PHE A 50 5.61 8.18 -2.33
CA PHE A 50 6.03 8.43 -3.72
C PHE A 50 4.86 8.91 -4.59
N ALA A 51 3.70 8.24 -4.51
CA ALA A 51 2.52 8.62 -5.30
C ALA A 51 1.98 10.02 -4.97
N LEU A 52 2.16 10.48 -3.72
CA LEU A 52 1.67 11.78 -3.27
C LEU A 52 2.70 12.90 -3.45
N PHE A 53 4.00 12.59 -3.38
CA PHE A 53 5.04 13.62 -3.23
C PHE A 53 6.19 13.54 -4.24
N GLY A 54 6.39 12.42 -4.94
CA GLY A 54 7.52 12.19 -5.84
C GLY A 54 8.79 11.82 -5.09
#